data_AF-A0A942AW61-F1
#
_entry.id   AF-A0A942AW61-F1
#
_cell.length_a   1.000
_cell.length_b   1.000
_cell.length_c   1.000
_cell.angle_alpha   90.00
_cell.angle_beta   90.00
_cell.angle_gamma   90.00
#
_symmetry.space_group_name_H-M   'P 1'
#
loop_
_entity.id
_entity.type
_entity.pdbx_description
1 polymer ?
#
loop_
_entity_poly.entity_id
_entity_poly.type
_entity_poly.pdbx_seq_one_letter_code
_entity_poly.pdbx_strand_id
1 'polypeptide(L)'
;MSMTPGLEHYVAVRMTERWGGTADVRVPGGNCWHCGTAIAYCVEIQSSVTGERHEIGTTCAEKLGLDIAQIKQRMAEKRAAERWHATRRQRHEAASAAPIEQPHGTVRRFLAGCYCLPCIDVALTAKSNEYAVATKSVIIDLATGQPARATIVDTRYGQSWRIDDGTWLTAHPRPKRRSTHAAKGYVEAEVPCLIRYGWRPVRGEPARYTETMLCPLASPLHDVWGTPIRRPVEHPSGS
;
A
#
# COMPACT_ATOMS: atom_id res chain seq x y z
N MET A 1 -12.34 44.39 -12.60
CA MET A 1 -11.92 43.41 -13.62
C MET A 1 -10.45 43.10 -13.38
N SER A 2 -10.14 41.97 -12.74
CA SER A 2 -8.75 41.60 -12.46
C SER A 2 -8.15 41.01 -13.74
N MET A 3 -7.16 41.69 -14.32
CA MET A 3 -6.38 41.16 -15.44
C MET A 3 -5.57 39.99 -14.91
N THR A 4 -5.96 38.76 -15.24
CA THR A 4 -5.14 37.58 -14.95
C THR A 4 -3.80 37.77 -15.64
N PRO A 5 -2.66 37.74 -14.94
CA PRO A 5 -1.35 37.95 -15.55
C PRO A 5 -1.08 36.90 -16.64
N GLY A 6 -0.39 37.31 -17.70
CA GLY A 6 0.06 36.42 -18.77
C GLY A 6 0.92 35.30 -18.20
N LEU A 7 0.71 34.08 -18.68
CA LEU A 7 1.42 32.88 -18.20
C LEU A 7 2.77 32.66 -18.92
N GLU A 8 3.27 33.68 -19.61
CA GLU A 8 4.54 33.71 -20.34
C GLU A 8 5.79 33.55 -19.45
N HIS A 9 5.64 33.69 -18.15
CA HIS A 9 6.68 33.47 -17.15
C HIS A 9 6.48 32.18 -16.35
N TYR A 10 5.74 31.20 -16.87
CA TYR A 10 5.47 29.95 -16.15
C TYR A 10 5.99 28.72 -16.89
N VAL A 11 6.54 27.76 -16.13
CA VAL A 11 7.02 26.47 -16.64
C VAL A 11 6.23 25.31 -16.02
N ALA A 12 5.94 24.27 -16.79
CA ALA A 12 5.30 23.07 -16.26
C ALA A 12 6.31 22.24 -15.43
N VAL A 13 5.98 21.99 -14.17
CA VAL A 13 6.85 21.28 -13.22
C VAL A 13 6.39 19.83 -13.06
N ARG A 14 5.08 19.63 -12.93
CA ARG A 14 4.50 18.34 -12.57
C ARG A 14 3.10 18.21 -13.16
N MET A 15 2.68 16.98 -13.37
CA MET A 15 1.30 16.66 -13.72
C MET A 15 0.67 15.83 -12.61
N THR A 16 -0.52 16.23 -12.18
CA THR A 16 -1.27 15.58 -11.10
C THR A 16 -2.69 15.31 -11.56
N GLU A 17 -3.33 14.33 -10.90
CA GLU A 17 -4.74 14.06 -11.10
C GLU A 17 -5.48 14.45 -9.83
N ARG A 18 -6.50 15.30 -9.98
CA ARG A 18 -7.39 15.73 -8.89
C ARG A 18 -8.75 15.15 -9.21
N TRP A 19 -9.00 13.96 -8.70
CA TRP A 19 -10.33 13.35 -8.74
C TRP A 19 -10.91 13.38 -7.34
N GLY A 20 -12.14 13.87 -7.23
CA GLY A 20 -12.99 13.72 -6.05
C GLY A 20 -14.16 12.78 -6.35
N GLY A 21 -15.04 12.63 -5.37
CA GLY A 21 -16.23 11.79 -5.45
C GLY A 21 -16.04 10.38 -4.87
N THR A 22 -17.09 9.57 -4.97
CA THR A 22 -17.11 8.17 -4.50
C THR A 22 -16.65 7.22 -5.62
N ALA A 23 -16.48 5.94 -5.31
CA ALA A 23 -16.06 4.92 -6.29
C ALA A 23 -16.94 4.88 -7.55
N ASP A 24 -18.23 5.21 -7.42
CA ASP A 24 -19.21 5.15 -8.51
C ASP A 24 -19.36 6.45 -9.28
N VAL A 25 -18.89 7.58 -8.74
CA VAL A 25 -19.03 8.91 -9.36
C VAL A 25 -17.71 9.67 -9.23
N ARG A 26 -16.95 9.71 -10.33
CA ARG A 26 -15.66 10.41 -10.40
C ARG A 26 -15.86 11.83 -10.91
N VAL A 27 -15.59 12.83 -10.07
CA VAL A 27 -15.70 14.26 -10.44
C VAL A 27 -14.34 14.96 -10.36
N PRO A 28 -14.13 16.04 -11.14
CA PRO A 28 -12.97 16.91 -10.99
C PRO A 28 -12.83 17.44 -9.55
N GLY A 29 -11.65 17.31 -8.96
CA GLY A 29 -11.36 17.66 -7.57
C GLY A 29 -10.68 19.02 -7.38
N GLY A 30 -10.64 19.85 -8.42
CA GLY A 30 -10.03 21.17 -8.39
C GLY A 30 -10.50 22.07 -9.53
N ASN A 31 -10.08 23.34 -9.50
CA ASN A 31 -10.39 24.33 -10.53
C ASN A 31 -9.09 24.89 -11.11
N CYS A 32 -9.08 25.14 -12.41
CA CYS A 32 -7.99 25.81 -13.11
C CYS A 32 -7.78 27.19 -12.53
N TRP A 33 -6.57 27.47 -12.06
CA TRP A 33 -6.21 28.79 -11.53
C TRP A 33 -6.39 29.90 -12.57
N HIS A 34 -6.17 29.60 -13.86
CA HIS A 34 -6.23 30.60 -14.93
C HIS A 34 -7.65 30.96 -15.39
N CYS A 35 -8.53 29.96 -15.57
CA CYS A 35 -9.87 30.17 -16.13
C CYS A 35 -11.03 29.78 -15.20
N GLY A 36 -10.74 29.29 -13.99
CA GLY A 36 -11.74 28.88 -13.00
C GLY A 36 -12.49 27.58 -13.33
N THR A 37 -12.29 26.99 -14.50
CA THR A 37 -12.99 25.76 -14.94
C THR A 37 -12.56 24.56 -14.10
N ALA A 38 -13.48 23.65 -13.79
CA ALA A 38 -13.17 22.42 -13.06
C ALA A 38 -12.18 21.53 -13.85
N ILE A 39 -11.17 20.98 -13.17
CA ILE A 39 -10.07 20.21 -13.77
C ILE A 39 -9.88 18.86 -13.06
N ALA A 40 -9.83 17.80 -13.87
CA ALA A 40 -9.50 16.46 -13.39
C ALA A 40 -8.01 16.13 -13.61
N TYR A 41 -7.45 16.62 -14.71
CA TYR A 41 -6.04 16.53 -15.05
C TYR A 41 -5.41 17.92 -14.89
N CYS A 42 -4.52 18.04 -13.92
CA CYS A 42 -3.88 19.29 -13.54
C CYS A 42 -2.43 19.31 -14.03
N VAL A 43 -2.01 20.43 -14.60
CA VAL A 43 -0.61 20.77 -14.82
C VAL A 43 -0.22 21.75 -13.71
N GLU A 44 0.74 21.36 -12.87
CA GLU A 44 1.37 22.25 -11.90
C GLU A 44 2.39 23.10 -12.66
N ILE A 45 2.11 24.39 -12.73
CA ILE A 45 2.98 25.40 -13.32
C ILE A 45 3.68 26.18 -12.22
N GLN A 46 4.91 26.61 -12.48
CA GLN A 46 5.69 27.43 -11.57
C GLN A 46 6.15 28.71 -12.27
N SER A 47 5.97 29.84 -11.60
CA SER A 47 6.47 31.14 -12.05
C SER A 47 8.00 31.11 -12.04
N SER A 48 8.62 31.43 -13.17
CA SER A 48 10.07 31.59 -13.31
C SER A 48 10.58 32.87 -12.65
N VAL A 49 9.69 33.80 -12.29
CA VAL A 49 10.02 35.09 -11.66
C VAL A 49 9.83 35.03 -10.14
N THR A 50 8.67 34.54 -9.69
CA THR A 50 8.30 34.54 -8.26
C THR A 50 8.47 33.18 -7.59
N GLY A 51 8.61 32.10 -8.36
CA GLY A 51 8.65 30.73 -7.85
C GLY A 51 7.31 30.17 -7.39
N GLU A 52 6.23 30.95 -7.46
CA GLU A 52 4.88 30.54 -7.07
C GLU A 52 4.34 29.41 -7.95
N ARG A 53 3.54 28.54 -7.35
CA ARG A 53 3.01 27.33 -7.99
C ARG A 53 1.50 27.39 -8.09
N HIS A 54 0.98 27.06 -9.26
CA HIS A 54 -0.45 27.02 -9.54
C HIS A 54 -0.83 25.76 -10.32
N GLU A 55 -2.07 25.33 -10.18
CA GLU A 55 -2.63 24.22 -10.96
C GLU A 55 -3.51 24.78 -12.08
N ILE A 56 -3.24 24.39 -13.31
CA ILE A 56 -4.08 24.74 -14.47
C ILE A 56 -4.56 23.49 -15.19
N GLY A 57 -5.68 23.61 -15.90
CA GLY A 57 -6.19 22.54 -16.75
C GLY A 57 -5.31 22.33 -17.98
N THR A 58 -5.30 21.11 -18.50
CA THR A 58 -4.56 20.77 -19.72
C THR A 58 -4.92 21.71 -20.88
N THR A 59 -6.20 22.02 -21.11
CA THR A 59 -6.64 22.95 -22.16
C THR A 59 -6.09 24.37 -22.00
N CYS A 60 -5.97 24.86 -20.76
CA CYS A 60 -5.32 26.15 -20.51
C CYS A 60 -3.83 26.05 -20.77
N ALA A 61 -3.18 24.95 -20.39
CA ALA A 61 -1.78 24.72 -20.72
C ALA A 61 -1.53 24.76 -22.23
N GLU A 62 -2.38 24.11 -23.05
CA GLU A 62 -2.25 24.10 -24.52
C GLU A 62 -2.31 25.52 -25.12
N LYS A 63 -3.27 26.35 -24.65
CA LYS A 63 -3.46 27.73 -25.13
C LYS A 63 -2.29 28.66 -24.81
N LEU A 64 -1.41 28.24 -23.90
CA LEU A 64 -0.29 29.02 -23.40
C LEU A 64 1.05 28.53 -23.95
N GLY A 65 1.01 27.66 -24.96
CA GLY A 65 2.22 27.18 -25.65
C GLY A 65 2.96 26.07 -24.91
N LEU A 66 2.37 25.45 -23.87
CA LEU A 66 2.92 24.23 -23.29
C LEU A 66 2.76 23.08 -24.29
N ASP A 67 3.86 22.38 -24.56
CA ASP A 67 3.91 21.34 -25.58
C ASP A 67 2.95 20.17 -25.26
N ILE A 68 1.89 20.10 -26.05
CA ILE A 68 0.83 19.09 -25.97
C ILE A 68 1.41 17.69 -26.15
N ALA A 69 2.43 17.52 -27.00
CA ALA A 69 3.08 16.23 -27.22
C ALA A 69 3.78 15.76 -25.94
N GLN A 70 4.48 16.67 -25.24
CA GLN A 70 5.09 16.36 -23.95
C GLN A 70 4.04 16.05 -22.87
N ILE A 71 2.93 16.78 -22.83
CA ILE A 71 1.82 16.51 -21.90
C ILE A 71 1.21 15.12 -22.16
N LYS A 72 0.95 14.79 -23.42
CA LYS A 72 0.41 13.48 -23.83
C LYS A 72 1.40 12.34 -23.56
N GLN A 73 2.68 12.55 -23.83
CA GLN A 73 3.74 11.58 -23.56
C GLN A 73 3.84 11.26 -22.06
N ARG A 74 3.88 12.29 -21.20
CA ARG A 74 3.91 12.10 -19.74
C ARG A 74 2.66 11.38 -19.21
N MET A 75 1.48 11.64 -19.78
CA MET A 75 0.27 10.88 -19.46
C MET A 75 0.38 9.41 -19.88
N ALA A 76 0.91 9.14 -21.08
CA ALA A 76 1.08 7.80 -21.60
C ALA A 76 2.07 6.99 -20.74
N GLU A 77 3.19 7.60 -20.35
CA GLU A 77 4.20 7.02 -19.47
C GLU A 77 3.63 6.66 -18.09
N LYS A 78 2.89 7.59 -17.46
CA LYS A 78 2.24 7.32 -16.17
C LYS A 78 1.24 6.16 -16.26
N ARG A 79 0.36 6.15 -17.26
CA ARG A 79 -0.60 5.06 -17.49
C ARG A 79 0.09 3.74 -17.82
N ALA A 80 1.21 3.76 -18.54
CA ALA A 80 1.99 2.58 -18.85
C ALA A 80 2.65 2.00 -17.58
N ALA A 81 3.19 2.85 -16.70
CA ALA A 81 3.72 2.44 -15.40
C ALA A 81 2.64 1.81 -14.52
N GLU A 82 1.47 2.43 -14.41
CA GLU A 82 0.33 1.89 -13.65
C GLU A 82 -0.13 0.52 -14.19
N ARG A 83 -0.27 0.40 -15.53
CA ARG A 83 -0.57 -0.89 -16.18
C ARG A 83 0.50 -1.94 -15.88
N TRP A 84 1.78 -1.59 -15.98
CA TRP A 84 2.87 -2.52 -15.68
C TRP A 84 2.80 -3.02 -14.23
N HIS A 85 2.55 -2.14 -13.27
CA HIS A 85 2.38 -2.50 -11.86
C HIS A 85 1.13 -3.37 -11.62
N ALA A 86 0.02 -3.09 -12.31
CA ALA A 86 -1.19 -3.91 -12.25
C ALA A 86 -0.97 -5.31 -12.83
N THR A 87 -0.41 -5.42 -14.03
CA THR A 87 -0.08 -6.71 -14.67
C THR A 87 0.90 -7.52 -13.83
N ARG A 88 1.88 -6.88 -13.21
CA ARG A 88 2.84 -7.56 -12.32
C ARG A 88 2.17 -8.10 -11.07
N ARG A 89 1.24 -7.37 -10.46
CA ARG A 89 0.42 -7.85 -9.34
C ARG A 89 -0.42 -9.05 -9.73
N GLN A 90 -1.12 -8.95 -10.86
CA GLN A 90 -1.97 -10.04 -11.36
C GLN A 90 -1.18 -11.32 -11.66
N ARG A 91 0.03 -11.19 -12.24
CA ARG A 91 0.93 -12.35 -12.45
C ARG A 91 1.41 -12.97 -11.14
N HIS A 92 1.73 -12.15 -10.14
CA HIS A 92 2.15 -12.65 -8.83
C HIS A 92 1.00 -13.39 -8.14
N GLU A 93 -0.21 -12.85 -8.20
CA GLU A 93 -1.41 -13.48 -7.65
C GLU A 93 -1.75 -14.80 -8.35
N ALA A 94 -1.69 -14.83 -9.68
CA ALA A 94 -1.90 -16.06 -10.47
C ALA A 94 -0.84 -17.13 -10.19
N ALA A 95 0.43 -16.75 -10.02
CA ALA A 95 1.49 -17.69 -9.66
C ALA A 95 1.32 -18.25 -8.24
N SER A 96 0.78 -17.47 -7.31
CA SER A 96 0.45 -17.91 -5.95
C SER A 96 -0.78 -18.82 -5.88
N ALA A 97 -1.64 -18.82 -6.91
CA ALA A 97 -2.88 -19.59 -6.95
C ALA A 97 -2.73 -21.00 -7.56
N ALA A 98 -1.56 -21.35 -8.10
CA ALA A 98 -1.33 -22.68 -8.66
C ALA A 98 -1.35 -23.75 -7.54
N PRO A 99 -2.04 -24.89 -7.73
CA PRO A 99 -2.12 -25.93 -6.72
C PRO A 99 -0.73 -26.53 -6.43
N ILE A 100 -0.37 -26.58 -5.16
CA ILE A 100 0.89 -27.19 -4.70
C ILE A 100 0.63 -28.70 -4.51
N GLU A 101 1.06 -29.51 -5.47
CA GLU A 101 0.79 -30.97 -5.51
C GLU A 101 1.65 -31.83 -4.55
N GLN A 102 2.60 -31.24 -3.84
CA GLN A 102 3.51 -31.99 -2.97
C GLN A 102 2.83 -32.40 -1.65
N PRO A 103 3.23 -33.48 -0.96
CA PRO A 103 2.61 -33.88 0.31
C PRO A 103 2.87 -32.87 1.44
N HIS A 104 1.86 -32.65 2.31
CA HIS A 104 1.98 -31.81 3.50
C HIS A 104 3.02 -32.40 4.46
N GLY A 105 3.63 -31.57 5.31
CA GLY A 105 4.70 -32.04 6.20
C GLY A 105 6.03 -32.28 5.48
N THR A 106 6.29 -31.57 4.38
CA THR A 106 7.59 -31.61 3.70
C THR A 106 8.16 -30.20 3.57
N VAL A 107 9.49 -30.06 3.69
CA VAL A 107 10.19 -28.78 3.45
C VAL A 107 9.88 -28.24 2.06
N ARG A 108 9.76 -29.13 1.07
CA ARG A 108 9.52 -28.73 -0.32
C ARG A 108 8.11 -28.14 -0.50
N ARG A 109 7.08 -28.68 0.16
CA ARG A 109 5.72 -28.09 0.15
C ARG A 109 5.67 -26.76 0.91
N PHE A 110 6.40 -26.66 2.02
CA PHE A 110 6.56 -25.40 2.75
C PHE A 110 7.18 -24.31 1.87
N LEU A 111 8.30 -24.60 1.21
CA LEU A 111 8.99 -23.66 0.31
C LEU A 111 8.15 -23.29 -0.93
N ALA A 112 7.20 -24.14 -1.32
CA ALA A 112 6.23 -23.85 -2.36
C ALA A 112 5.08 -22.92 -1.91
N GLY A 113 5.01 -22.55 -0.62
CA GLY A 113 4.05 -21.58 -0.08
C GLY A 113 2.97 -22.14 0.84
N CYS A 114 3.09 -23.41 1.27
CA CYS A 114 2.13 -24.01 2.21
C CYS A 114 2.55 -23.75 3.67
N TYR A 115 1.72 -22.99 4.40
CA TYR A 115 1.95 -22.64 5.81
C TYR A 115 1.00 -23.35 6.79
N CYS A 116 0.59 -24.59 6.51
CA CYS A 116 -0.11 -25.38 7.52
C CYS A 116 0.87 -25.86 8.60
N LEU A 117 0.36 -26.18 9.80
CA LEU A 117 1.19 -26.58 10.95
C LEU A 117 2.20 -27.70 10.61
N PRO A 118 1.81 -28.81 9.94
CA PRO A 118 2.77 -29.85 9.57
C PRO A 118 3.93 -29.35 8.68
N CYS A 119 3.64 -28.45 7.73
CA CYS A 119 4.67 -27.87 6.86
C CYS A 119 5.59 -26.91 7.63
N ILE A 120 5.05 -26.14 8.57
CA ILE A 120 5.80 -25.24 9.43
C ILE A 120 6.73 -26.03 10.35
N ASP A 121 6.24 -27.08 11.01
CA ASP A 121 7.02 -27.89 11.96
C ASP A 121 8.25 -28.49 11.28
N VAL A 122 8.08 -29.01 10.06
CA VAL A 122 9.19 -29.58 9.28
C VAL A 122 10.16 -28.50 8.81
N ALA A 123 9.68 -27.29 8.47
CA ALA A 123 10.54 -26.18 8.11
C ALA A 123 11.36 -25.65 9.31
N LEU A 124 10.73 -25.51 10.48
CA LEU A 124 11.40 -25.10 11.72
C LEU A 124 12.46 -26.14 12.13
N THR A 125 12.18 -27.43 11.92
CA THR A 125 13.11 -28.51 12.23
C THR A 125 14.29 -28.53 11.24
N ALA A 126 14.01 -28.49 9.94
CA ALA A 126 15.04 -28.65 8.90
C ALA A 126 15.83 -27.37 8.61
N LYS A 127 15.27 -26.19 8.91
CA LYS A 127 15.83 -24.88 8.57
C LYS A 127 15.72 -23.91 9.76
N SER A 128 16.04 -24.38 10.97
CA SER A 128 15.97 -23.61 12.23
C SER A 128 16.77 -22.31 12.24
N ASN A 129 17.84 -22.22 11.45
CA ASN A 129 18.63 -20.98 11.30
C ASN A 129 17.99 -19.94 10.37
N GLU A 130 17.03 -20.35 9.54
CA GLU A 130 16.34 -19.49 8.58
C GLU A 130 14.92 -19.12 9.04
N TYR A 131 14.30 -19.93 9.89
CA TYR A 131 12.92 -19.76 10.31
C TYR A 131 12.78 -19.90 11.83
N ALA A 132 11.95 -19.02 12.42
CA ALA A 132 11.53 -19.17 13.82
C ALA A 132 10.09 -18.71 14.01
N VAL A 133 9.53 -19.04 15.17
CA VAL A 133 8.27 -18.47 15.64
C VAL A 133 8.59 -17.33 16.61
N ALA A 134 8.03 -16.16 16.36
CA ALA A 134 8.15 -15.01 17.25
C ALA A 134 6.82 -14.28 17.35
N THR A 135 6.48 -13.78 18.53
CA THR A 135 5.34 -12.88 18.72
C THR A 135 5.64 -11.54 18.08
N LYS A 136 4.74 -11.06 17.22
CA LYS A 136 4.84 -9.75 16.58
C LYS A 136 3.53 -8.99 16.75
N SER A 137 3.65 -7.68 16.95
CA SER A 137 2.53 -6.75 16.83
C SER A 137 2.28 -6.52 15.33
N VAL A 138 1.04 -6.74 14.91
CA VAL A 138 0.60 -6.62 13.52
C VAL A 138 -0.71 -5.86 13.43
N ILE A 139 -0.99 -5.26 12.28
CA ILE A 139 -2.33 -4.78 11.96
C ILE A 139 -3.06 -5.85 11.19
N ILE A 140 -4.25 -6.23 11.65
CA ILE A 140 -5.16 -7.14 10.96
C ILE A 140 -6.28 -6.32 10.33
N ASP A 141 -6.51 -6.57 9.04
CA ASP A 141 -7.68 -6.10 8.32
C ASP A 141 -8.90 -6.93 8.75
N LEU A 142 -9.93 -6.27 9.28
CA LEU A 142 -11.14 -6.94 9.76
C LEU A 142 -12.01 -7.50 8.63
N ALA A 143 -11.89 -6.97 7.40
CA ALA A 143 -12.66 -7.45 6.25
C ALA A 143 -12.08 -8.77 5.71
N THR A 144 -10.76 -8.92 5.75
CA THR A 144 -10.04 -10.10 5.20
C THR A 144 -9.49 -11.04 6.27
N GLY A 145 -9.44 -10.61 7.53
CA GLY A 145 -8.79 -11.34 8.63
C GLY A 145 -7.29 -11.55 8.41
N GLN A 146 -6.69 -10.88 7.41
CA GLN A 146 -5.29 -11.01 7.05
C GLN A 146 -4.45 -9.86 7.63
N PRO A 147 -3.15 -10.07 7.85
CA PRO A 147 -2.25 -8.97 8.18
C PRO A 147 -2.22 -7.92 7.07
N ALA A 148 -2.52 -6.68 7.42
CA ALA A 148 -2.35 -5.53 6.55
C ALA A 148 -0.87 -5.15 6.47
N ARG A 149 -0.44 -4.64 5.33
CA ARG A 149 0.91 -4.09 5.18
C ARG A 149 0.97 -2.74 5.88
N ALA A 150 1.69 -2.69 6.98
CA ALA A 150 1.80 -1.51 7.83
C ALA A 150 3.22 -1.36 8.37
N THR A 151 3.61 -0.12 8.64
CA THR A 151 4.90 0.24 9.23
C THR A 151 4.67 1.12 10.46
N ILE A 152 5.40 0.87 11.54
CA ILE A 152 5.40 1.78 12.70
C ILE A 152 6.24 3.01 12.35
N VAL A 153 5.69 4.18 12.61
CA VAL A 153 6.35 5.47 12.43
C VAL A 153 6.27 6.25 13.73
N ASP A 154 7.39 6.85 14.14
CA ASP A 154 7.42 7.77 15.27
C ASP A 154 6.82 9.11 14.88
N THR A 155 5.85 9.58 15.67
CA THR A 155 5.21 10.89 15.49
C THR A 155 5.38 11.74 16.74
N ARG A 156 5.05 13.04 16.66
CA ARG A 156 5.02 13.93 17.84
C ARG A 156 4.07 13.48 18.95
N TYR A 157 3.16 12.55 18.66
CA TYR A 157 2.17 12.01 19.59
C TYR A 157 2.48 10.56 20.03
N GLY A 158 3.68 10.07 19.70
CA GLY A 158 4.09 8.69 19.92
C GLY A 158 4.01 7.83 18.66
N GLN A 159 4.11 6.52 18.85
CA GLN A 159 4.15 5.55 17.76
C GLN A 159 2.79 5.38 17.10
N SER A 160 2.78 5.34 15.76
CA SER A 160 1.58 5.09 14.98
C SER A 160 1.88 4.13 13.84
N TRP A 161 0.94 3.23 13.59
CA TRP A 161 0.93 2.42 12.39
C TRP A 161 0.49 3.26 11.21
N ARG A 162 1.31 3.24 10.15
CA ARG A 162 0.95 3.71 8.81
C ARG A 162 0.70 2.51 7.93
N ILE A 163 -0.53 2.36 7.46
CA ILE A 163 -0.95 1.29 6.55
C ILE A 163 -0.73 1.76 5.10
N ASP A 164 -0.46 0.82 4.19
CA ASP A 164 -0.17 1.12 2.76
C ASP A 164 -1.31 1.87 2.04
N ASP A 165 -2.56 1.75 2.51
CA ASP A 165 -3.74 2.48 2.01
C ASP A 165 -3.77 3.97 2.45
N GLY A 166 -2.83 4.38 3.31
CA GLY A 166 -2.75 5.73 3.87
C GLY A 166 -3.44 5.88 5.24
N THR A 167 -4.06 4.82 5.77
CA THR A 167 -4.71 4.83 7.08
C THR A 167 -3.69 4.87 8.21
N TRP A 168 -4.00 5.64 9.26
CA TRP A 168 -3.18 5.79 10.47
C TRP A 168 -3.89 5.27 11.71
N LEU A 169 -3.18 4.47 12.51
CA LEU A 169 -3.65 3.94 13.80
C LEU A 169 -2.61 4.22 14.88
N THR A 170 -3.05 4.50 16.10
CA THR A 170 -2.12 4.71 17.23
C THR A 170 -1.64 3.34 17.72
N ALA A 171 -0.32 3.12 17.83
CA ALA A 171 0.22 1.81 18.20
C ALA A 171 0.15 1.51 19.71
N HIS A 172 0.17 0.23 20.07
CA HIS A 172 0.37 -0.26 21.44
C HIS A 172 1.73 0.23 21.99
N PRO A 173 1.89 0.58 23.29
CA PRO A 173 1.02 0.34 24.45
C PRO A 173 -0.02 1.41 24.76
N ARG A 174 -0.20 2.43 23.90
CA ARG A 174 -1.22 3.47 24.09
C ARG A 174 -2.22 3.49 22.94
N PRO A 175 -2.81 2.34 22.56
CA PRO A 175 -3.72 2.34 21.43
C PRO A 175 -5.00 3.10 21.83
N LYS A 176 -5.62 3.81 20.88
CA LYS A 176 -6.94 4.40 21.10
C LYS A 176 -7.96 3.29 21.34
N ARG A 177 -9.15 3.60 21.87
CA ARG A 177 -10.22 2.60 22.07
C ARG A 177 -10.38 1.69 20.84
N ARG A 178 -10.50 0.38 21.05
CA ARG A 178 -10.72 -0.63 20.00
C ARG A 178 -11.68 -0.18 18.91
N SER A 179 -12.82 0.39 19.30
CA SER A 179 -13.86 0.89 18.39
C SER A 179 -13.34 1.94 17.38
N THR A 180 -12.33 2.72 17.74
CA THR A 180 -11.72 3.72 16.85
C THR A 180 -10.88 3.07 15.75
N HIS A 181 -10.18 1.98 16.07
CA HIS A 181 -9.43 1.21 15.08
C HIS A 181 -10.41 0.42 14.21
N ALA A 182 -11.35 -0.30 14.84
CA ALA A 182 -12.33 -1.11 14.13
C ALA A 182 -13.22 -0.29 13.17
N ALA A 183 -13.56 0.96 13.52
CA ALA A 183 -14.28 1.88 12.61
C ALA A 183 -13.49 2.22 11.34
N LYS A 184 -12.16 2.07 11.36
CA LYS A 184 -11.28 2.20 10.20
C LYS A 184 -11.05 0.87 9.46
N GLY A 185 -11.71 -0.20 9.89
CA GLY A 185 -11.58 -1.54 9.29
C GLY A 185 -10.38 -2.35 9.80
N TYR A 186 -9.66 -1.88 10.81
CA TYR A 186 -8.40 -2.50 11.24
C TYR A 186 -8.36 -2.70 12.76
N VAL A 187 -7.57 -3.67 13.22
CA VAL A 187 -7.20 -3.81 14.64
C VAL A 187 -5.74 -4.17 14.77
N GLU A 188 -5.13 -3.76 15.88
CA GLU A 188 -3.78 -4.21 16.24
C GLU A 188 -3.89 -5.53 17.00
N ALA A 189 -2.99 -6.48 16.72
CA ALA A 189 -2.95 -7.79 17.35
C ALA A 189 -1.51 -8.18 17.68
N GLU A 190 -1.31 -8.86 18.80
CA GLU A 190 -0.05 -9.52 19.12
C GLU A 190 -0.22 -11.01 18.86
N VAL A 191 0.45 -11.50 17.81
CA VAL A 191 0.20 -12.86 17.32
C VAL A 191 1.53 -13.60 17.12
N PRO A 192 1.59 -14.91 17.43
CA PRO A 192 2.74 -15.72 17.06
C PRO A 192 2.81 -15.77 15.54
N CYS A 193 3.96 -15.41 15.00
CA CYS A 193 4.20 -15.36 13.57
C CYS A 193 5.35 -16.27 13.19
N LEU A 194 5.24 -16.90 12.02
CA LEU A 194 6.38 -17.49 11.35
C LEU A 194 7.24 -16.37 10.76
N ILE A 195 8.49 -16.29 11.20
CA ILE A 195 9.48 -15.33 10.74
C ILE A 195 10.53 -16.06 9.91
N ARG A 196 10.89 -15.47 8.78
CA ARG A 196 12.07 -15.83 8.01
C ARG A 196 13.18 -14.83 8.25
N TYR A 197 14.34 -15.32 8.62
CA TYR A 197 15.57 -14.54 8.69
C TYR A 197 16.32 -14.60 7.37
N GLY A 198 16.99 -13.51 7.03
CA GLY A 198 17.94 -13.54 5.94
C GLY A 198 18.46 -12.18 5.54
N TRP A 199 19.60 -12.21 4.85
CA TRP A 199 20.16 -11.04 4.21
C TRP A 199 19.31 -10.64 3.01
N ARG A 200 18.83 -9.39 3.00
CA ARG A 200 18.14 -8.83 1.84
C ARG A 200 18.91 -7.64 1.28
N PRO A 201 19.07 -7.57 -0.06
CA PRO A 201 19.64 -6.41 -0.70
C PRO A 201 18.69 -5.22 -0.52
N VAL A 202 19.23 -4.11 -0.03
CA VAL A 202 18.54 -2.82 0.02
C VAL A 202 19.11 -1.96 -1.11
N ARG A 203 18.24 -1.30 -1.88
CA ARG A 203 18.69 -0.56 -3.08
C ARG A 203 19.67 0.55 -2.68
N GLY A 204 20.91 0.43 -3.14
CA GLY A 204 21.97 1.41 -2.85
C GLY A 204 22.67 1.24 -1.50
N GLU A 205 22.41 0.15 -0.78
CA GLU A 205 23.01 -0.13 0.52
C GLU A 205 23.51 -1.59 0.59
N PRO A 206 24.45 -1.91 1.51
CA PRO A 206 24.81 -3.29 1.81
C PRO A 206 23.57 -4.11 2.16
N ALA A 207 23.60 -5.41 1.85
CA ALA A 207 22.54 -6.30 2.31
C ALA A 207 22.39 -6.14 3.84
N ARG A 208 21.16 -6.08 4.33
CA ARG A 208 20.88 -6.02 5.76
C ARG A 208 20.27 -7.35 6.19
N TYR A 209 20.62 -7.80 7.38
CA TYR A 209 19.93 -8.92 8.00
C TYR A 209 18.52 -8.46 8.35
N THR A 210 17.51 -9.13 7.78
CA THR A 210 16.10 -8.73 7.91
C THR A 210 15.27 -9.89 8.42
N GLU A 211 14.28 -9.53 9.24
CA GLU A 211 13.21 -10.41 9.66
C GLU A 211 12.02 -10.16 8.73
N THR A 212 11.57 -11.20 8.02
CA THR A 212 10.37 -11.15 7.19
C THR A 212 9.28 -11.98 7.85
N MET A 213 8.17 -11.36 8.23
CA MET A 213 6.98 -12.08 8.66
C MET A 213 6.32 -12.77 7.46
N LEU A 214 6.06 -14.08 7.58
CA LEU A 214 5.43 -14.86 6.52
C LEU A 214 3.93 -15.03 6.77
N CYS A 215 3.54 -15.49 7.96
CA CYS A 215 2.14 -15.70 8.30
C CYS A 215 1.91 -15.72 9.83
N PRO A 216 0.73 -15.27 10.30
CA PRO A 216 0.32 -15.46 11.68
C PRO A 216 -0.11 -16.92 11.92
N LEU A 217 0.22 -17.48 13.09
CA LEU A 217 0.05 -18.89 13.43
C LEU A 217 -1.14 -19.16 14.37
N ALA A 218 -1.70 -18.14 15.00
CA ALA A 218 -2.82 -18.32 15.92
C ALA A 218 -4.18 -18.45 15.19
N SER A 219 -5.04 -19.31 15.73
CA SER A 219 -6.45 -19.42 15.36
C SER A 219 -7.29 -19.78 16.60
N PRO A 220 -8.23 -18.91 17.04
CA PRO A 220 -8.50 -17.58 16.51
C PRO A 220 -7.36 -16.59 16.85
N LEU A 221 -7.16 -15.60 15.98
CA LEU A 221 -6.33 -14.43 16.33
C LEU A 221 -7.10 -13.59 17.36
N HIS A 222 -6.38 -13.00 18.31
CA HIS A 222 -6.94 -12.03 19.26
C HIS A 222 -6.29 -10.68 19.01
N ASP A 223 -7.07 -9.61 19.03
CA ASP A 223 -6.51 -8.26 19.01
C ASP A 223 -5.89 -7.88 20.37
N VAL A 224 -5.20 -6.74 20.44
CA VAL A 224 -4.55 -6.25 21.68
C VAL A 224 -5.54 -5.97 22.82
N TRP A 225 -6.85 -6.00 22.56
CA TRP A 225 -7.90 -5.90 23.59
C TRP A 225 -8.47 -7.28 23.98
N GLY A 226 -7.85 -8.37 23.53
CA GLY A 226 -8.29 -9.74 23.81
C GLY A 226 -9.58 -10.13 23.09
N THR A 227 -10.03 -9.37 22.08
CA THR A 227 -11.23 -9.74 21.33
C THR A 227 -10.85 -10.68 20.17
N PRO A 228 -11.54 -11.82 20.00
CA PRO A 228 -11.28 -12.71 18.88
C PRO A 228 -11.60 -12.02 17.55
N ILE A 229 -10.68 -12.14 16.60
CA ILE A 229 -10.81 -11.63 15.24
C ILE A 229 -11.46 -12.71 14.40
N ARG A 230 -12.65 -12.44 13.87
CA ARG A 230 -13.32 -13.36 12.94
C ARG A 230 -12.52 -13.40 11.65
N ARG A 231 -12.11 -14.59 11.22
CA ARG A 231 -11.64 -14.80 9.84
C ARG A 231 -12.86 -14.70 8.91
N PRO A 232 -12.74 -14.11 7.71
CA PRO A 232 -13.74 -14.30 6.69
C PRO A 232 -13.84 -15.79 6.42
N VAL A 233 -15.07 -16.28 6.32
CA VAL A 233 -15.37 -17.69 6.14
C VAL A 233 -14.55 -18.20 4.94
N GLU A 234 -13.67 -19.18 5.20
CA GLU A 234 -12.90 -19.82 4.15
C GLU A 234 -13.88 -20.33 3.08
N HIS A 235 -13.55 -20.10 1.80
CA HIS A 235 -14.26 -20.74 0.70
C HIS A 235 -14.42 -22.23 1.01
N PRO A 236 -15.60 -22.83 0.80
CA PRO A 236 -15.84 -24.22 1.15
C PRO A 236 -14.78 -25.08 0.49
N SER A 237 -13.95 -25.71 1.32
CA SER A 237 -13.00 -26.73 0.92
C SER A 237 -13.80 -27.85 0.27
N GLY A 238 -13.75 -27.90 -1.07
CA GLY A 238 -14.27 -29.00 -1.85
C GLY A 238 -13.65 -30.30 -1.35
N SER A 239 -14.54 -31.21 -0.97
CA SER A 239 -14.29 -32.56 -0.47
C SER A 239 -13.55 -33.42 -1.48
#